data_AF-A0AAE6IBC2-F1
#
_entry.id   AF-A0AAE6IBC2-F1
#
_cell.length_a   1.000
_cell.length_b   1.000
_cell.length_c   1.000
_cell.angle_alpha   90.00
_cell.angle_beta   90.00
_cell.angle_gamma   90.00
#
_symmetry.space_group_name_H-M   'P 1'
#
loop_
_entity.id
_entity.type
_entity.pdbx_description
1 polymer ?
#
loop_
_entity_poly.entity_id
_entity_poly.type
_entity_poly.pdbx_seq_one_letter_code
_entity_poly.pdbx_strand_id
1 'polypeptide(L)'
;MIKNKLKIVLCSAIIGGSIIGFYHPIVNAAPTENDLTIEIQKLDNDLSNLTIKLNDNKDKNSKLINEIKQNEKFIQNKKEEIKETENMLNAQMRDYYIENDNNSNNALVLLLSSENMSDFLNKAKIMKIVLEEGNTTIKTLEKDKQDIIKTNEKLSKDKKEIEKNTSSIKNDIKTIDDKKKELKVKLEELNKAKINSASNTNSIIAQQNHAEYNDFLKTGPVVNSKNDIGNSVVNLATKFLGVPYVWGGTTPQGFDCSGLVLYCYNAYGISLPRISQEQQQVGIDVPLSQAKAGDLVFFHGYPATHVGIYMGNGYYIHAPHTGDVVKISPLGDYTNIKRIMP
;
A
#
# COMPACT_ATOMS: atom_id res chain seq x y z
N MET A 1 -52.02 27.64 -17.49
CA MET A 1 -51.77 26.20 -17.26
C MET A 1 -51.25 26.06 -15.83
N ILE A 2 -52.08 26.09 -14.79
CA ILE A 2 -52.91 25.02 -14.22
C ILE A 2 -52.12 23.77 -13.79
N LYS A 3 -51.93 23.66 -12.45
CA LYS A 3 -52.09 22.50 -11.52
C LYS A 3 -51.18 21.26 -11.73
N ASN A 4 -50.75 20.48 -10.72
CA ASN A 4 -51.16 20.20 -9.32
C ASN A 4 -49.94 19.53 -8.62
N LYS A 5 -49.53 19.90 -7.41
CA LYS A 5 -49.99 19.43 -6.08
C LYS A 5 -49.95 17.91 -5.84
N LEU A 6 -49.17 17.50 -4.84
CA LEU A 6 -49.68 16.66 -3.76
C LEU A 6 -48.99 16.98 -2.42
N LYS A 7 -49.75 17.61 -1.52
CA LYS A 7 -49.55 17.61 -0.06
C LYS A 7 -50.42 16.49 0.49
N ILE A 8 -49.93 15.74 1.47
CA ILE A 8 -50.78 15.10 2.48
C ILE A 8 -50.31 15.60 3.85
N VAL A 9 -51.26 16.19 4.55
CA VAL A 9 -51.25 16.63 5.94
C VAL A 9 -52.30 15.79 6.66
N LEU A 10 -52.03 15.39 7.90
CA LEU A 10 -53.02 15.16 8.96
C LEU A 10 -52.31 15.57 10.26
N CYS A 11 -52.57 16.74 10.86
CA CYS A 11 -53.68 17.10 11.76
C CYS A 11 -53.73 16.21 13.03
N SER A 12 -53.88 16.70 14.27
CA SER A 12 -54.00 18.05 14.85
C SER A 12 -54.27 17.90 16.36
N ALA A 13 -53.76 18.79 17.21
CA ALA A 13 -54.47 19.27 18.41
C ALA A 13 -53.93 20.65 18.84
N ILE A 14 -54.85 21.57 19.09
CA ILE A 14 -54.72 23.02 19.26
C ILE A 14 -54.72 23.36 20.76
N ILE A 15 -54.07 24.49 21.12
CA ILE A 15 -54.47 25.60 22.04
C ILE A 15 -53.15 26.37 22.29
N GLY A 16 -52.88 27.55 21.72
CA GLY A 16 -53.55 28.83 21.97
C GLY A 16 -52.60 29.73 22.77
N GLY A 17 -52.01 30.76 22.17
CA GLY A 17 -51.15 31.72 22.90
C GLY A 17 -50.21 32.54 22.03
N SER A 18 -50.55 33.81 21.87
CA SER A 18 -49.79 35.00 21.44
C SER A 18 -48.33 34.86 20.99
N ILE A 19 -48.08 35.33 19.77
CA ILE A 19 -46.76 35.49 19.14
C ILE A 19 -46.07 36.71 19.77
N ILE A 20 -45.19 36.49 20.73
CA ILE A 20 -44.13 37.44 21.09
C ILE A 20 -42.84 36.87 20.51
N GLY A 21 -42.28 37.57 19.52
CA GLY A 21 -41.09 37.16 18.81
C GLY A 21 -39.87 37.12 19.73
N PHE A 22 -39.55 35.95 20.24
CA PHE A 22 -38.20 35.64 20.69
C PHE A 22 -37.41 35.14 19.48
N TYR A 23 -36.50 35.98 18.99
CA TYR A 23 -35.37 35.53 18.19
C TYR A 23 -34.61 34.49 19.02
N HIS A 24 -34.92 33.21 18.83
CA HIS A 24 -34.03 32.14 19.27
C HIS A 24 -32.90 32.11 18.23
N PRO A 25 -31.63 32.36 18.62
CA PRO A 25 -30.54 31.97 17.76
C PRO A 25 -30.70 30.47 17.50
N ILE A 26 -30.56 30.04 16.24
CA ILE A 26 -30.32 28.63 15.93
C ILE A 26 -28.93 28.35 16.53
N VAL A 27 -28.92 27.98 17.81
CA VAL A 27 -27.75 27.36 18.42
C VAL A 27 -27.66 26.01 17.71
N ASN A 28 -26.66 25.83 16.85
CA ASN A 28 -26.32 24.50 16.36
C ASN A 28 -26.22 23.61 17.61
N ALA A 29 -27.13 22.65 17.74
CA ALA A 29 -27.09 21.71 18.85
C ALA A 29 -25.70 21.08 18.88
N ALA A 30 -25.12 20.97 20.07
CA ALA A 30 -23.83 20.31 20.23
C ALA A 30 -23.90 18.91 19.60
N PRO A 31 -22.87 18.46 18.86
CA PRO A 31 -22.90 17.18 18.17
C PRO A 31 -23.16 16.03 19.16
N THR A 32 -23.98 15.07 18.77
CA THR A 32 -24.31 13.93 19.62
C THR A 32 -23.15 12.94 19.70
N GLU A 33 -23.16 12.03 20.69
CA GLU A 33 -22.16 10.94 20.79
C GLU A 33 -22.05 10.13 19.49
N ASN A 34 -23.20 9.86 18.86
CA ASN A 34 -23.25 9.10 17.61
C ASN A 34 -22.65 9.89 16.44
N ASP A 35 -22.92 11.20 16.35
CA ASP A 35 -22.33 12.06 15.32
C ASP A 35 -20.81 12.10 15.44
N LEU A 36 -20.29 12.28 16.66
CA LEU A 36 -18.85 12.30 16.93
C LEU A 36 -18.19 10.95 16.63
N THR A 37 -18.89 9.85 16.93
CA THR A 37 -18.41 8.48 16.62
C THR A 37 -18.29 8.28 15.10
N ILE A 38 -19.29 8.72 14.32
CA ILE A 38 -19.26 8.66 12.85
C ILE A 38 -18.13 9.53 12.29
N GLU A 39 -17.92 10.73 12.83
CA GLU A 39 -16.82 11.61 12.41
C GLU A 39 -15.45 10.99 12.70
N ILE A 40 -15.26 10.39 13.88
CA ILE A 40 -14.02 9.69 14.23
C ILE A 40 -13.76 8.51 13.30
N GLN A 41 -14.78 7.69 13.02
CA GLN A 41 -14.67 6.59 12.06
C GLN A 41 -14.25 7.07 10.66
N LYS A 42 -14.81 8.20 10.20
CA LYS A 42 -14.40 8.81 8.92
C LYS A 42 -12.95 9.29 8.96
N LEU A 43 -12.52 9.94 10.04
CA LEU A 43 -11.13 10.39 10.20
C LEU A 43 -10.15 9.23 10.22
N ASP A 44 -10.46 8.14 10.93
CA ASP A 44 -9.63 6.93 10.94
C ASP A 44 -9.58 6.25 9.56
N ASN A 45 -10.71 6.17 8.85
CA ASN A 45 -10.72 5.66 7.47
C ASN A 45 -9.88 6.54 6.53
N ASP A 46 -9.98 7.86 6.63
CA ASP A 46 -9.15 8.79 5.87
C ASP A 46 -7.65 8.64 6.20
N LEU A 47 -7.32 8.51 7.48
CA LEU A 47 -5.96 8.24 7.94
C LEU A 47 -5.44 6.91 7.39
N SER A 48 -6.28 5.88 7.32
CA SER A 48 -5.92 4.60 6.73
C SER A 48 -5.61 4.78 5.25
N ASN A 49 -6.50 5.42 4.49
CA ASN A 49 -6.31 5.66 3.06
C ASN A 49 -5.04 6.47 2.75
N LEU A 50 -4.77 7.52 3.54
CA LEU A 50 -3.53 8.29 3.41
C LEU A 50 -2.29 7.45 3.73
N THR A 51 -2.38 6.58 4.75
CA THR A 51 -1.28 5.67 5.11
C THR A 51 -1.02 4.64 4.02
N ILE A 52 -2.05 4.09 3.39
CA ILE A 52 -1.93 3.19 2.22
C ILE A 52 -1.18 3.90 1.10
N LYS A 53 -1.67 5.08 0.70
CA LYS A 53 -1.07 5.88 -0.38
C LYS A 53 0.39 6.22 -0.09
N LEU A 54 0.71 6.55 1.17
CA LEU A 54 2.06 6.84 1.61
C LEU A 54 2.97 5.62 1.49
N ASN A 55 2.51 4.44 1.91
CA ASN A 55 3.27 3.19 1.79
C ASN A 55 3.46 2.79 0.33
N ASP A 56 2.42 2.88 -0.52
CA ASP A 56 2.52 2.60 -1.96
C ASP A 56 3.60 3.48 -2.64
N ASN A 57 3.64 4.77 -2.30
CA ASN A 57 4.65 5.67 -2.85
C ASN A 57 6.06 5.36 -2.33
N LYS A 58 6.20 4.94 -1.07
CA LYS A 58 7.48 4.47 -0.53
C LYS A 58 7.97 3.22 -1.24
N ASP A 59 7.09 2.25 -1.49
CA ASP A 59 7.44 1.01 -2.17
C ASP A 59 7.82 1.24 -3.63
N LYS A 60 7.09 2.11 -4.34
CA LYS A 60 7.46 2.57 -5.68
C LYS A 60 8.84 3.20 -5.69
N ASN A 61 9.11 4.11 -4.76
CA ASN A 61 10.44 4.74 -4.65
C ASN A 61 11.54 3.72 -4.36
N SER A 62 11.31 2.75 -3.47
CA SER A 62 12.27 1.68 -3.18
C SER A 62 12.62 0.86 -4.44
N LYS A 63 11.60 0.48 -5.22
CA LYS A 63 11.79 -0.22 -6.50
C LYS A 63 12.57 0.64 -7.50
N LEU A 64 12.18 1.89 -7.69
CA LEU A 64 12.86 2.82 -8.60
C LEU A 64 14.33 3.07 -8.20
N ILE A 65 14.62 3.21 -6.90
CA ILE A 65 15.99 3.36 -6.39
C ILE A 65 16.84 2.13 -6.74
N ASN A 66 16.28 0.93 -6.58
CA ASN A 66 16.97 -0.30 -6.96
C ASN A 66 17.21 -0.37 -8.46
N GLU A 67 16.22 -0.02 -9.29
CA GLU A 67 16.38 0.05 -10.75
C GLU A 67 17.44 1.07 -11.17
N ILE A 68 17.44 2.26 -10.57
CA ILE A 68 18.45 3.30 -10.81
C ILE A 68 19.85 2.75 -10.51
N LYS A 69 20.03 2.07 -9.37
CA LYS A 69 21.32 1.47 -9.00
C LYS A 69 21.79 0.42 -10.02
N GLN A 70 20.89 -0.42 -10.52
CA GLN A 70 21.24 -1.40 -11.55
C GLN A 70 21.59 -0.73 -12.88
N ASN A 71 20.84 0.30 -13.27
CA ASN A 71 21.08 1.05 -14.50
C ASN A 71 22.38 1.85 -14.45
N GLU A 72 22.72 2.45 -13.31
CA GLU A 72 24.00 3.14 -13.10
C GLU A 72 25.17 2.16 -13.21
N LYS A 73 25.04 0.95 -12.64
CA LYS A 73 26.04 -0.11 -12.81
C LYS A 73 26.15 -0.60 -14.26
N PHE A 74 25.03 -0.78 -14.95
CA PHE A 74 25.01 -1.13 -16.37
C PHE A 74 25.75 -0.10 -17.23
N ILE A 75 25.48 1.19 -17.01
CA ILE A 75 26.18 2.27 -17.73
C ILE A 75 27.67 2.27 -17.41
N GLN A 76 28.06 2.03 -16.16
CA GLN A 76 29.47 1.95 -15.78
C GLN A 76 30.17 0.82 -16.54
N ASN A 77 29.62 -0.38 -16.50
CA ASN A 77 30.18 -1.54 -17.21
C ASN A 77 30.28 -1.26 -18.72
N LYS A 78 29.23 -0.70 -19.32
CA LYS A 78 29.22 -0.34 -20.75
C LYS A 78 30.28 0.71 -21.11
N LYS A 79 30.54 1.68 -20.23
CA LYS A 79 31.63 2.65 -20.42
C LYS A 79 33.01 2.02 -20.37
N GLU A 80 33.19 1.03 -19.49
CA GLU A 80 34.44 0.25 -19.40
C GLU A 80 34.63 -0.60 -20.67
N GLU A 81 33.59 -1.31 -21.13
CA GLU A 81 33.60 -2.07 -22.40
C GLU A 81 33.90 -1.19 -23.62
N ILE A 82 33.27 -0.01 -23.71
CA ILE A 82 33.54 0.96 -24.79
C ILE A 82 35.01 1.38 -24.75
N LYS A 83 35.56 1.69 -23.57
CA LYS A 83 36.95 2.12 -23.43
C LYS A 83 37.93 1.02 -23.86
N GLU A 84 37.68 -0.23 -23.48
CA GLU A 84 38.47 -1.38 -23.91
C GLU A 84 38.40 -1.58 -25.43
N THR A 85 37.19 -1.51 -25.98
CA THR A 85 36.93 -1.64 -27.42
C THR A 85 37.60 -0.52 -28.22
N GLU A 86 37.53 0.73 -27.77
CA GLU A 86 38.22 1.87 -28.37
C GLU A 86 39.74 1.70 -28.30
N ASN A 87 40.29 1.19 -27.19
CA ASN A 87 41.72 0.91 -27.06
C ASN A 87 42.19 -0.20 -28.02
N MET A 88 41.41 -1.28 -28.16
CA MET A 88 41.70 -2.36 -29.10
C MET A 88 41.65 -1.87 -30.55
N LEU A 89 40.61 -1.13 -30.91
CA LEU A 89 40.48 -0.55 -32.24
C LEU A 89 41.65 0.40 -32.56
N ASN A 90 42.05 1.25 -31.60
CA ASN A 90 43.20 2.14 -31.74
C ASN A 90 44.54 1.40 -31.81
N ALA A 91 44.69 0.24 -31.16
CA ALA A 91 45.87 -0.61 -31.28
C ALA A 91 45.93 -1.24 -32.68
N GLN A 92 44.83 -1.86 -33.14
CA GLN A 92 44.72 -2.43 -34.48
C GLN A 92 45.00 -1.39 -35.58
N MET A 93 44.45 -0.17 -35.45
CA MET A 93 44.74 0.92 -36.38
C MET A 93 46.22 1.34 -36.31
N ARG A 94 46.82 1.44 -35.12
CA ARG A 94 48.24 1.80 -34.97
C ARG A 94 49.16 0.75 -35.58
N ASP A 95 48.93 -0.54 -35.35
CA ASP A 95 49.74 -1.61 -35.94
C ASP A 95 49.70 -1.54 -37.47
N TYR A 96 48.56 -1.12 -38.02
CA TYR A 96 48.41 -0.88 -39.45
C TYR A 96 49.11 0.39 -39.96
N TYR A 97 49.11 1.48 -39.18
CA TYR A 97 49.73 2.76 -39.56
C TYR A 97 51.23 2.87 -39.26
N ILE A 98 51.73 2.20 -38.22
CA ILE A 98 53.14 2.29 -37.75
C ILE A 98 54.09 1.46 -38.63
N GLU A 99 53.56 0.56 -39.48
CA GLU A 99 54.40 -0.22 -40.39
C GLU A 99 54.97 0.58 -41.59
N ASN A 100 54.63 1.86 -41.79
CA ASN A 100 55.44 2.70 -42.68
C ASN A 100 55.27 4.22 -42.53
N ASP A 101 56.41 4.89 -42.43
CA ASP A 101 56.62 6.33 -42.28
C ASP A 101 55.97 7.17 -43.42
N ASN A 102 55.30 8.27 -43.03
CA ASN A 102 54.96 9.46 -43.82
C ASN A 102 54.26 9.33 -45.21
N ASN A 103 53.04 8.78 -45.31
CA ASN A 103 52.00 9.36 -46.18
C ASN A 103 50.61 8.70 -45.99
N SER A 104 49.57 9.52 -45.92
CA SER A 104 48.23 9.16 -45.48
C SER A 104 47.35 8.38 -46.50
N ASN A 105 47.91 7.58 -47.41
CA ASN A 105 47.14 6.80 -48.42
C ASN A 105 47.68 5.36 -48.67
N ASN A 106 48.07 4.62 -47.63
CA ASN A 106 48.93 3.43 -47.80
C ASN A 106 48.26 2.04 -47.92
N ALA A 107 46.93 1.91 -47.90
CA ALA A 107 46.28 0.59 -48.10
C ALA A 107 46.51 0.04 -49.51
N LEU A 108 46.30 0.90 -50.50
CA LEU A 108 46.62 0.61 -51.89
C LEU A 108 48.13 0.46 -52.09
N VAL A 109 48.96 1.25 -51.41
CA VAL A 109 50.43 1.15 -51.53
C VAL A 109 50.97 -0.16 -50.97
N LEU A 110 50.44 -0.65 -49.85
CA LEU A 110 50.82 -1.94 -49.25
C LEU A 110 50.39 -3.13 -50.13
N LEU A 111 49.21 -3.05 -50.75
CA LEU A 111 48.78 -4.02 -51.74
C LEU A 111 49.63 -3.93 -53.01
N LEU A 112 49.94 -2.73 -53.49
CA LEU A 112 50.75 -2.50 -54.69
C LEU A 112 52.24 -2.78 -54.50
N SER A 113 52.74 -2.81 -53.26
CA SER A 113 54.12 -3.18 -52.90
C SER A 113 54.31 -4.70 -52.71
N SER A 114 53.32 -5.50 -53.10
CA SER A 114 53.40 -6.96 -53.00
C SER A 114 54.46 -7.54 -53.95
N GLU A 115 55.30 -8.45 -53.45
CA GLU A 115 56.44 -9.00 -54.21
C GLU A 115 55.99 -9.97 -55.33
N ASN A 116 54.81 -10.57 -55.17
CA ASN A 116 54.19 -11.47 -56.15
C ASN A 116 52.67 -11.59 -55.91
N MET A 117 51.96 -12.26 -56.81
CA MET A 117 50.50 -12.42 -56.74
C MET A 117 50.03 -13.16 -55.48
N SER A 118 50.84 -14.10 -54.96
CA SER A 118 50.49 -14.84 -53.74
C SER A 118 50.60 -13.96 -52.51
N ASP A 119 51.64 -13.11 -52.45
CA ASP A 119 51.83 -12.08 -51.43
C ASP A 119 50.70 -11.03 -51.48
N PHE A 120 50.31 -10.60 -52.68
CA PHE A 120 49.17 -9.70 -52.91
C PHE A 120 47.85 -10.26 -52.35
N LEU A 121 47.52 -11.51 -52.66
CA LEU A 121 46.28 -12.14 -52.20
C LEU A 121 46.26 -12.35 -50.68
N ASN A 122 47.42 -12.65 -50.07
CA ASN A 122 47.53 -12.76 -48.62
C ASN A 122 47.32 -11.40 -47.95
N LYS A 123 47.98 -10.34 -48.43
CA LYS A 123 47.80 -8.96 -47.95
C LYS A 123 46.36 -8.47 -48.13
N ALA A 124 45.73 -8.75 -49.28
CA ALA A 124 44.33 -8.41 -49.55
C ALA A 124 43.35 -9.15 -48.62
N LYS A 125 43.61 -10.43 -48.33
CA LYS A 125 42.80 -11.22 -47.41
C LYS A 125 42.92 -10.72 -45.96
N ILE A 126 44.12 -10.39 -45.51
CA ILE A 126 44.37 -9.79 -44.19
C ILE A 126 43.65 -8.44 -44.07
N MET A 127 43.77 -7.58 -45.10
CA MET A 127 43.11 -6.28 -45.12
C MET A 127 41.58 -6.40 -45.09
N LYS A 128 41.01 -7.34 -45.85
CA LYS A 128 39.58 -7.63 -45.82
C LYS A 128 39.14 -8.06 -44.42
N ILE A 129 39.88 -8.97 -43.78
CA ILE A 129 39.59 -9.44 -42.41
C ILE A 129 39.61 -8.25 -41.43
N VAL A 130 40.64 -7.41 -41.48
CA VAL A 130 40.76 -6.23 -40.59
C VAL A 130 39.65 -5.20 -40.82
N LEU A 131 39.27 -4.93 -42.07
CA LEU A 131 38.17 -4.02 -42.40
C LEU A 131 36.80 -4.57 -41.99
N GLU A 132 36.57 -5.88 -42.17
CA GLU A 132 35.35 -6.54 -41.72
C GLU A 132 35.25 -6.53 -40.19
N GLU A 133 36.35 -6.85 -39.50
CA GLU A 133 36.44 -6.82 -38.03
C GLU A 133 36.26 -5.41 -37.48
N GLY A 134 36.95 -4.40 -38.04
CA GLY A 134 36.79 -2.99 -37.67
C GLY A 134 35.35 -2.48 -37.84
N ASN A 135 34.65 -2.88 -38.92
CA ASN A 135 33.25 -2.55 -39.11
C ASN A 135 32.33 -3.20 -38.06
N THR A 136 32.62 -4.43 -37.63
CA THR A 136 31.85 -5.07 -36.53
C THR A 136 32.08 -4.39 -35.19
N THR A 137 33.32 -3.94 -34.93
CA THR A 137 33.68 -3.17 -33.73
C THR A 137 32.95 -1.83 -33.69
N ILE A 138 32.90 -1.09 -34.80
CA ILE A 138 32.17 0.18 -34.90
C ILE A 138 30.67 -0.03 -34.64
N LYS A 139 30.04 -1.05 -35.25
CA LYS A 139 28.63 -1.38 -35.01
C LYS A 139 28.35 -1.70 -33.54
N THR A 140 29.27 -2.39 -32.87
CA THR A 140 29.16 -2.71 -31.45
C THR A 140 29.24 -1.45 -30.60
N LEU A 141 30.21 -0.57 -30.87
CA LEU A 141 30.33 0.74 -30.21
C LEU A 141 29.08 1.62 -30.40
N GLU A 142 28.53 1.65 -31.63
CA GLU A 142 27.29 2.39 -31.91
C GLU A 142 26.12 1.85 -31.08
N LYS A 143 25.98 0.51 -31.02
CA LYS A 143 24.95 -0.14 -30.21
C LYS A 143 25.12 0.18 -28.72
N ASP A 144 26.33 0.04 -28.17
CA ASP A 144 26.58 0.31 -26.76
C ASP A 144 26.33 1.78 -26.40
N LYS A 145 26.69 2.73 -27.29
CA LYS A 145 26.37 4.15 -27.14
C LYS A 145 24.86 4.39 -27.15
N GLN A 146 24.12 3.72 -28.04
CA GLN A 146 22.65 3.79 -28.07
C GLN A 146 22.00 3.21 -26.80
N ASP A 147 22.52 2.11 -26.28
CA ASP A 147 22.02 1.50 -25.05
C ASP A 147 22.28 2.41 -23.83
N ILE A 148 23.44 3.08 -23.77
CA ILE A 148 23.72 4.11 -22.75
C ILE A 148 22.73 5.28 -22.86
N ILE A 149 22.45 5.79 -24.07
CA ILE A 149 21.52 6.90 -24.26
C ILE A 149 20.13 6.53 -23.75
N LYS A 150 19.60 5.37 -24.18
CA LYS A 150 18.29 4.87 -23.73
C LYS A 150 18.24 4.69 -22.21
N THR A 151 19.30 4.16 -21.62
CA THR A 151 19.38 3.95 -20.17
C THR A 151 19.43 5.28 -19.41
N ASN A 152 20.15 6.29 -19.90
CA ASN A 152 20.17 7.63 -19.34
C ASN A 152 18.80 8.33 -19.42
N GLU A 153 18.07 8.16 -20.52
CA GLU A 153 16.70 8.67 -20.65
C GLU A 153 15.75 8.02 -19.64
N LYS A 154 15.85 6.70 -19.43
CA LYS A 154 15.10 5.99 -18.39
C LYS A 154 15.47 6.53 -17.00
N LEU A 155 16.75 6.63 -16.68
CA LEU A 155 17.23 7.21 -15.40
C LEU A 155 16.67 8.61 -15.14
N SER A 156 16.62 9.47 -16.16
CA SER A 156 16.04 10.82 -16.02
C SER A 156 14.55 10.77 -15.68
N LYS A 157 13.79 9.86 -16.30
CA LYS A 157 12.36 9.66 -16.00
C LYS A 157 12.16 9.11 -14.58
N ASP A 158 12.91 8.06 -14.21
CA ASP A 158 12.84 7.44 -12.90
C ASP A 158 13.17 8.44 -11.78
N LYS A 159 14.20 9.30 -11.97
CA LYS A 159 14.57 10.36 -11.02
C LYS A 159 13.46 11.40 -10.85
N LYS A 160 12.83 11.85 -11.94
CA LYS A 160 11.69 12.79 -11.88
C LYS A 160 10.48 12.17 -11.18
N GLU A 161 10.24 10.88 -11.37
CA GLU A 161 9.16 10.17 -10.67
C GLU A 161 9.41 10.10 -9.16
N ILE A 162 10.64 9.79 -8.74
CA ILE A 162 11.03 9.82 -7.32
C ILE A 162 10.82 11.22 -6.71
N GLU A 163 11.20 12.29 -7.40
CA GLU A 163 10.99 13.67 -6.93
C GLU A 163 9.51 13.98 -6.71
N LYS A 164 8.66 13.58 -7.67
CA LYS A 164 7.21 13.73 -7.57
C LYS A 164 6.63 12.93 -6.39
N ASN A 165 7.02 11.66 -6.26
CA ASN A 165 6.57 10.79 -5.19
C ASN A 165 7.02 11.32 -3.82
N THR A 166 8.24 11.81 -3.71
CA THR A 166 8.79 12.41 -2.48
C THR A 166 8.01 13.65 -2.07
N SER A 167 7.63 14.50 -3.03
CA SER A 167 6.77 15.66 -2.78
C SER A 167 5.37 15.25 -2.33
N SER A 168 4.77 14.22 -2.93
CA SER A 168 3.48 13.67 -2.47
C SER A 168 3.59 13.13 -1.05
N ILE A 169 4.60 12.31 -0.76
CA ILE A 169 4.82 11.73 0.58
C ILE A 169 4.92 12.84 1.64
N LYS A 170 5.67 13.91 1.36
CA LYS A 170 5.79 15.05 2.28
C LYS A 170 4.43 15.70 2.58
N ASN A 171 3.61 15.89 1.56
CA ASN A 171 2.26 16.45 1.72
C ASN A 171 1.34 15.48 2.47
N ASP A 172 1.37 14.20 2.12
CA ASP A 172 0.55 13.16 2.77
C ASP A 172 0.90 13.05 4.27
N ILE A 173 2.18 13.11 4.65
CA ILE A 173 2.63 13.16 6.06
C ILE A 173 2.04 14.37 6.79
N LYS A 174 2.12 15.56 6.19
CA LYS A 174 1.58 16.77 6.79
C LYS A 174 0.06 16.64 7.01
N THR A 175 -0.66 16.14 6.01
CA THR A 175 -2.11 15.92 6.11
C THR A 175 -2.46 14.89 7.19
N ILE A 176 -1.67 13.81 7.32
CA ILE A 176 -1.82 12.83 8.40
C ILE A 176 -1.66 13.49 9.78
N ASP A 177 -0.63 14.32 9.95
CA ASP A 177 -0.39 15.02 11.21
C ASP A 177 -1.54 15.97 11.58
N ASP A 178 -2.09 16.67 10.59
CA ASP A 178 -3.22 17.57 10.80
C ASP A 178 -4.51 16.80 11.14
N LYS A 179 -4.80 15.69 10.44
CA LYS A 179 -5.93 14.81 10.77
C LYS A 179 -5.80 14.14 12.13
N LYS A 180 -4.59 13.77 12.56
CA LYS A 180 -4.35 13.24 13.92
C LYS A 180 -4.65 14.27 15.01
N LYS A 181 -4.35 15.55 14.78
CA LYS A 181 -4.73 16.63 15.71
C LYS A 181 -6.24 16.79 15.76
N GLU A 182 -6.91 16.77 14.61
CA GLU A 182 -8.37 16.83 14.52
C GLU A 182 -9.02 15.65 15.28
N LEU A 183 -8.52 14.44 15.05
CA LEU A 183 -8.96 13.22 15.73
C LEU A 183 -8.83 13.34 17.26
N LYS A 184 -7.73 13.92 17.75
CA LYS A 184 -7.53 14.15 19.19
C LYS A 184 -8.58 15.13 19.75
N VAL A 185 -8.90 16.20 19.03
CA VAL A 185 -9.95 17.14 19.46
C VAL A 185 -11.31 16.44 19.50
N LYS A 186 -11.65 15.67 18.47
CA LYS A 186 -12.91 14.90 18.41
C LYS A 186 -13.04 13.86 19.51
N LEU A 187 -11.94 13.21 19.87
CA LEU A 187 -11.88 12.32 21.03
C LEU A 187 -12.21 13.03 22.34
N GLU A 188 -11.65 14.23 22.55
CA GLU A 188 -11.94 15.03 23.75
C GLU A 188 -13.42 15.47 23.79
N GLU A 189 -14.00 15.82 22.64
CA GLU A 189 -15.44 16.10 22.49
C GLU A 189 -16.29 14.87 22.79
N LEU A 190 -15.92 13.71 22.25
CA LEU A 190 -16.63 12.44 22.47
C LEU A 190 -16.62 12.06 23.96
N ASN A 191 -15.46 12.19 24.62
CA ASN A 191 -15.35 11.89 26.04
C ASN A 191 -16.22 12.83 26.88
N LYS A 192 -16.26 14.13 26.55
CA LYS A 192 -17.16 15.09 27.22
C LYS A 192 -18.63 14.74 26.98
N ALA A 193 -19.01 14.38 25.75
CA ALA A 193 -20.37 13.96 25.42
C ALA A 193 -20.77 12.70 26.22
N LYS A 194 -19.91 11.68 26.27
CA LYS A 194 -20.11 10.45 27.06
C LYS A 194 -20.28 10.74 28.56
N ILE A 195 -19.49 11.65 29.13
CA ILE A 195 -19.58 12.07 30.53
C ILE A 195 -20.91 12.82 30.81
N ASN A 196 -21.32 13.69 29.88
CA ASN A 196 -22.56 14.46 30.02
C ASN A 196 -23.83 13.59 29.84
N SER A 197 -23.72 12.47 29.14
CA SER A 197 -24.83 11.55 28.85
C SER A 197 -25.04 10.45 29.91
N ALA A 198 -24.09 10.16 30.81
CA ALA A 198 -24.32 9.24 31.94
C ALA A 198 -23.28 9.37 33.08
N SER A 199 -23.75 9.55 34.31
CA SER A 199 -23.09 8.97 35.49
C SER A 199 -22.97 7.44 35.28
N ASN A 200 -21.78 6.86 35.56
CA ASN A 200 -21.43 5.42 35.46
C ASN A 200 -21.22 4.82 34.06
N THR A 201 -20.11 5.15 33.40
CA THR A 201 -19.76 4.69 32.03
C THR A 201 -19.03 3.33 31.97
N ASN A 202 -18.45 2.83 33.07
CA ASN A 202 -17.73 1.54 33.03
C ASN A 202 -18.67 0.31 33.04
N SER A 203 -19.93 0.45 33.45
CA SER A 203 -20.88 -0.67 33.53
C SER A 203 -21.64 -0.94 32.22
N ILE A 204 -21.81 0.05 31.34
CA ILE A 204 -22.69 -0.06 30.16
C ILE A 204 -21.97 -0.67 28.96
N ILE A 205 -20.71 -0.28 28.68
CA ILE A 205 -19.91 -0.88 27.58
C ILE A 205 -19.63 -2.36 27.88
N ALA A 206 -19.38 -2.70 29.15
CA ALA A 206 -19.27 -4.08 29.59
C ALA A 206 -20.60 -4.83 29.43
N GLN A 207 -21.75 -4.22 29.73
CA GLN A 207 -23.08 -4.83 29.57
C GLN A 207 -23.50 -5.04 28.11
N GLN A 208 -23.20 -4.12 27.20
CA GLN A 208 -23.51 -4.25 25.77
C GLN A 208 -22.60 -5.29 25.09
N ASN A 209 -21.30 -5.25 25.37
CA ASN A 209 -20.38 -6.30 24.90
C ASN A 209 -20.73 -7.67 25.50
N HIS A 210 -21.20 -7.72 26.76
CA HIS A 210 -21.73 -8.97 27.33
C HIS A 210 -23.05 -9.39 26.67
N ALA A 211 -23.94 -8.49 26.26
CA ALA A 211 -25.19 -8.85 25.60
C ALA A 211 -24.95 -9.44 24.21
N GLU A 212 -24.08 -8.83 23.41
CA GLU A 212 -23.68 -9.35 22.09
C GLU A 212 -22.83 -10.63 22.21
N TYR A 213 -21.94 -10.71 23.21
CA TYR A 213 -21.24 -11.96 23.55
C TYR A 213 -22.19 -13.05 24.02
N ASN A 214 -23.21 -12.72 24.83
CA ASN A 214 -24.22 -13.67 25.30
C ASN A 214 -25.15 -14.12 24.15
N ASP A 215 -25.44 -13.27 23.17
CA ASP A 215 -26.17 -13.65 21.95
C ASP A 215 -25.33 -14.55 21.05
N PHE A 216 -24.04 -14.24 20.89
CA PHE A 216 -23.06 -15.15 20.29
C PHE A 216 -22.98 -16.49 21.03
N LEU A 217 -22.93 -16.50 22.36
CA LEU A 217 -22.90 -17.75 23.14
C LEU A 217 -24.20 -18.56 23.05
N LYS A 218 -25.35 -17.91 22.82
CA LYS A 218 -26.65 -18.57 22.62
C LYS A 218 -26.80 -19.20 21.23
N THR A 219 -26.12 -18.64 20.23
CA THR A 219 -26.23 -19.06 18.83
C THR A 219 -24.99 -19.82 18.33
N GLY A 220 -23.87 -19.74 19.05
CA GLY A 220 -22.53 -20.13 18.63
C GLY A 220 -22.30 -21.64 18.48
N PRO A 221 -21.30 -22.04 17.67
CA PRO A 221 -20.90 -23.43 17.57
C PRO A 221 -20.35 -23.94 18.91
N VAL A 222 -20.66 -25.20 19.24
CA VAL A 222 -20.13 -25.91 20.39
C VAL A 222 -18.60 -25.83 20.36
N VAL A 223 -18.02 -25.11 21.33
CA VAL A 223 -16.57 -24.96 21.56
C VAL A 223 -15.99 -26.32 22.01
N ASN A 224 -15.98 -27.32 21.13
CA ASN A 224 -15.49 -28.68 21.43
C ASN A 224 -14.71 -29.27 20.25
N SER A 225 -13.82 -28.50 19.62
CA SER A 225 -12.74 -29.07 18.83
C SER A 225 -11.40 -28.55 19.35
N LYS A 226 -10.73 -29.38 20.16
CA LYS A 226 -9.39 -29.08 20.71
C LYS A 226 -8.30 -28.95 19.64
N ASN A 227 -8.61 -29.19 18.36
CA ASN A 227 -7.65 -29.17 17.25
C ASN A 227 -7.99 -28.14 16.15
N ASP A 228 -8.96 -27.25 16.36
CA ASP A 228 -9.27 -26.19 15.39
C ASP A 228 -8.57 -24.87 15.78
N ILE A 229 -7.55 -24.50 15.01
CA ILE A 229 -6.79 -23.26 15.23
C ILE A 229 -7.70 -22.04 15.04
N GLY A 230 -8.69 -22.07 14.15
CA GLY A 230 -9.57 -20.93 13.90
C GLY A 230 -10.41 -20.57 15.13
N ASN A 231 -11.00 -21.59 15.77
CA ASN A 231 -11.66 -21.44 17.05
C ASN A 231 -10.70 -20.98 18.17
N SER A 232 -9.46 -21.46 18.15
CA SER A 232 -8.43 -21.07 19.13
C SER A 232 -8.03 -19.59 18.99
N VAL A 233 -7.93 -19.09 17.76
CA VAL A 233 -7.71 -17.68 17.43
C VAL A 233 -8.88 -16.82 17.93
N VAL A 234 -10.12 -17.23 17.66
CA VAL A 234 -11.32 -16.52 18.16
C VAL A 234 -11.34 -16.49 19.69
N ASN A 235 -11.11 -17.62 20.35
CA ASN A 235 -11.05 -17.71 21.81
C ASN A 235 -9.98 -16.79 22.39
N LEU A 236 -8.82 -16.70 21.76
CA LEU A 236 -7.78 -15.76 22.19
C LEU A 236 -8.24 -14.30 22.01
N ALA A 237 -8.81 -13.96 20.85
CA ALA A 237 -9.31 -12.61 20.57
C ALA A 237 -10.35 -12.14 21.60
N THR A 238 -11.25 -13.03 22.04
CA THR A 238 -12.27 -12.70 23.05
C THR A 238 -11.69 -12.30 24.41
N LYS A 239 -10.45 -12.71 24.75
CA LYS A 239 -9.77 -12.27 25.98
C LYS A 239 -9.42 -10.78 25.97
N PHE A 240 -9.47 -10.14 24.79
CA PHE A 240 -9.16 -8.73 24.61
C PHE A 240 -10.40 -7.85 24.49
N LEU A 241 -11.62 -8.39 24.66
CA LEU A 241 -12.83 -7.57 24.70
C LEU A 241 -12.69 -6.44 25.73
N GLY A 242 -12.98 -5.22 25.31
CA GLY A 242 -12.82 -4.01 26.12
C GLY A 242 -11.42 -3.38 26.08
N VAL A 243 -10.42 -4.00 25.45
CA VAL A 243 -9.10 -3.37 25.25
C VAL A 243 -9.26 -2.15 24.33
N PRO A 244 -8.71 -0.97 24.68
CA PRO A 244 -8.86 0.24 23.87
C PRO A 244 -8.28 0.11 22.46
N TYR A 245 -8.93 0.76 21.50
CA TYR A 245 -8.33 0.97 20.19
C TYR A 245 -7.15 1.94 20.28
N VAL A 246 -6.02 1.57 19.68
CA VAL A 246 -4.85 2.44 19.51
C VAL A 246 -4.37 2.31 18.08
N TRP A 247 -4.34 3.42 17.34
CA TRP A 247 -3.80 3.45 15.99
C TRP A 247 -2.35 2.96 15.98
N GLY A 248 -2.04 1.93 15.19
CA GLY A 248 -0.71 1.31 15.19
C GLY A 248 -0.48 0.30 16.32
N GLY A 249 -1.46 0.10 17.21
CA GLY A 249 -1.38 -0.79 18.36
C GLY A 249 -1.34 -2.27 17.98
N THR A 250 -0.49 -3.04 18.65
CA THR A 250 -0.26 -4.47 18.38
C THR A 250 -0.13 -5.31 19.65
N THR A 251 -0.49 -4.75 20.80
CA THR A 251 -0.28 -5.37 22.11
C THR A 251 -1.52 -5.27 22.99
N PRO A 252 -1.64 -6.06 24.08
CA PRO A 252 -2.79 -5.98 24.98
C PRO A 252 -2.99 -4.62 25.69
N GLN A 253 -2.06 -3.68 25.56
CA GLN A 253 -2.24 -2.29 26.02
C GLN A 253 -3.09 -1.45 25.05
N GLY A 254 -3.28 -1.92 23.82
CA GLY A 254 -4.10 -1.29 22.81
C GLY A 254 -3.86 -1.88 21.42
N PHE A 255 -4.94 -2.10 20.68
CA PHE A 255 -4.91 -2.72 19.35
C PHE A 255 -5.50 -1.78 18.30
N ASP A 256 -4.99 -1.83 17.07
CA ASP A 256 -5.82 -1.53 15.90
C ASP A 256 -6.33 -2.81 15.23
N CYS A 257 -7.12 -2.67 14.18
CA CYS A 257 -7.82 -3.77 13.51
C CYS A 257 -6.87 -4.90 13.10
N SER A 258 -5.84 -4.56 12.33
CA SER A 258 -4.84 -5.50 11.81
C SER A 258 -3.85 -5.95 12.89
N GLY A 259 -3.61 -5.13 13.92
CA GLY A 259 -2.79 -5.46 15.08
C GLY A 259 -3.41 -6.51 16.00
N LEU A 260 -4.74 -6.46 16.21
CA LEU A 260 -5.48 -7.51 16.93
C LEU A 260 -5.36 -8.86 16.20
N VAL A 261 -5.60 -8.84 14.89
CA VAL A 261 -5.48 -10.02 14.02
C VAL A 261 -4.07 -10.60 14.07
N LEU A 262 -3.07 -9.74 13.83
CA LEU A 262 -1.65 -10.09 13.89
C LEU A 262 -1.29 -10.78 15.21
N TYR A 263 -1.68 -10.16 16.33
CA TYR A 263 -1.38 -10.68 17.66
C TYR A 263 -1.99 -12.07 17.88
N CYS A 264 -3.28 -12.24 17.53
CA CYS A 264 -3.98 -13.50 17.76
C CYS A 264 -3.42 -14.64 16.91
N TYR A 265 -3.08 -14.38 15.64
CA TYR A 265 -2.49 -15.39 14.75
C TYR A 265 -1.04 -15.71 15.12
N ASN A 266 -0.24 -14.72 15.53
CA ASN A 266 1.14 -14.93 15.94
C ASN A 266 1.25 -15.84 17.18
N ALA A 267 0.26 -15.81 18.09
CA ALA A 267 0.20 -16.72 19.24
C ALA A 267 0.09 -18.20 18.86
N TYR A 268 -0.32 -18.50 17.62
CA TYR A 268 -0.38 -19.85 17.06
C TYR A 268 0.69 -20.08 15.97
N GLY A 269 1.74 -19.26 15.94
CA GLY A 269 2.88 -19.41 15.03
C GLY A 269 2.63 -18.98 13.59
N ILE A 270 1.51 -18.29 13.31
CA ILE A 270 1.17 -17.80 11.98
C ILE A 270 1.55 -16.32 11.90
N SER A 271 2.59 -16.03 11.12
CA SER A 271 3.00 -14.65 10.86
C SER A 271 2.06 -14.02 9.83
N LEU A 272 1.51 -12.87 10.16
CA LEU A 272 0.72 -12.05 9.25
C LEU A 272 1.42 -10.72 8.99
N PRO A 273 1.19 -10.10 7.82
CA PRO A 273 1.61 -8.74 7.58
C PRO A 273 0.99 -7.76 8.59
N ARG A 274 1.63 -6.62 8.82
CA ARG A 274 1.20 -5.67 9.85
C ARG A 274 -0.09 -4.96 9.50
N ILE A 275 -0.33 -4.68 8.23
CA ILE A 275 -1.42 -3.81 7.78
C ILE A 275 -2.54 -4.61 7.10
N SER A 276 -3.78 -4.14 7.21
CA SER A 276 -4.98 -4.84 6.72
C SER A 276 -4.93 -5.10 5.21
N GLN A 277 -4.31 -4.22 4.43
CA GLN A 277 -4.17 -4.35 2.98
C GLN A 277 -3.32 -5.56 2.59
N GLU A 278 -2.19 -5.73 3.28
CA GLU A 278 -1.30 -6.86 3.06
C GLU A 278 -1.92 -8.15 3.61
N GLN A 279 -2.61 -8.08 4.75
CA GLN A 279 -3.38 -9.22 5.28
C GLN A 279 -4.47 -9.68 4.30
N GLN A 280 -5.12 -8.77 3.58
CA GLN A 280 -6.13 -9.08 2.54
C GLN A 280 -5.54 -9.85 1.35
N GLN A 281 -4.22 -9.89 1.21
CA GLN A 281 -3.53 -10.66 0.16
C GLN A 281 -3.08 -12.05 0.63
N VAL A 282 -3.26 -12.38 1.92
CA VAL A 282 -2.85 -13.68 2.49
C VAL A 282 -4.02 -14.65 2.49
N GLY A 283 -3.73 -15.92 2.19
CA GLY A 283 -4.71 -17.00 2.21
C GLY A 283 -5.58 -17.08 0.96
N ILE A 284 -6.72 -17.79 1.07
CA ILE A 284 -7.67 -18.02 -0.02
C ILE A 284 -8.97 -17.26 0.21
N ASP A 285 -9.64 -16.82 -0.86
CA ASP A 285 -10.98 -16.25 -0.76
C ASP A 285 -12.00 -17.33 -0.40
N VAL A 286 -12.90 -17.00 0.53
CA VAL A 286 -13.96 -17.90 1.01
C VAL A 286 -15.29 -17.17 0.92
N PRO A 287 -16.34 -17.76 0.31
CA PRO A 287 -17.67 -17.18 0.36
C PRO A 287 -18.24 -17.30 1.78
N LEU A 288 -19.08 -16.36 2.22
CA LEU A 288 -19.68 -16.37 3.57
C LEU A 288 -20.37 -17.70 3.92
N SER A 289 -20.97 -18.38 2.94
CA SER A 289 -21.60 -19.70 3.14
C SER A 289 -20.64 -20.82 3.55
N GLN A 290 -19.33 -20.62 3.34
CA GLN A 290 -18.26 -21.54 3.72
C GLN A 290 -17.34 -20.95 4.79
N ALA A 291 -17.63 -19.74 5.28
CA ALA A 291 -16.82 -19.07 6.28
C ALA A 291 -16.85 -19.84 7.61
N LYS A 292 -15.69 -19.94 8.25
CA LYS A 292 -15.48 -20.65 9.51
C LYS A 292 -14.87 -19.69 10.53
N ALA A 293 -15.10 -19.99 11.81
CA ALA A 293 -14.45 -19.26 12.90
C ALA A 293 -12.94 -19.18 12.66
N GLY A 294 -12.37 -17.99 12.81
CA GLY A 294 -10.96 -17.71 12.52
C GLY A 294 -10.73 -17.06 11.16
N ASP A 295 -11.59 -17.28 10.14
CA ASP A 295 -11.44 -16.60 8.84
C ASP A 295 -11.41 -15.08 9.03
N LEU A 296 -10.61 -14.36 8.23
CA LEU A 296 -10.50 -12.91 8.31
C LEU A 296 -11.55 -12.24 7.44
N VAL A 297 -12.25 -11.24 7.97
CA VAL A 297 -13.24 -10.47 7.22
C VAL A 297 -12.72 -9.06 7.00
N PHE A 298 -12.73 -8.62 5.75
CA PHE A 298 -12.20 -7.33 5.32
C PHE A 298 -13.31 -6.39 4.89
N PHE A 299 -13.10 -5.09 5.12
CA PHE A 299 -14.10 -4.05 4.87
C PHE A 299 -13.51 -2.85 4.13
N HIS A 300 -14.41 -2.07 3.54
CA HIS A 300 -14.13 -0.79 2.88
C HIS A 300 -13.24 -0.88 1.63
N GLY A 301 -13.24 -2.01 0.93
CA GLY A 301 -12.70 -2.14 -0.42
C GLY A 301 -11.50 -3.07 -0.56
N TYR A 302 -10.90 -3.06 -1.74
CA TYR A 302 -9.72 -3.82 -2.12
C TYR A 302 -8.73 -2.86 -2.79
N PRO A 303 -7.74 -2.31 -2.06
CA PRO A 303 -7.28 -2.75 -0.75
C PRO A 303 -8.21 -2.34 0.41
N ALA A 304 -8.33 -3.19 1.44
CA ALA A 304 -9.17 -2.97 2.62
C ALA A 304 -8.57 -1.96 3.59
N THR A 305 -9.41 -1.17 4.26
CA THR A 305 -8.96 -0.29 5.36
C THR A 305 -9.19 -0.90 6.73
N HIS A 306 -10.07 -1.90 6.85
CA HIS A 306 -10.42 -2.52 8.12
C HIS A 306 -10.52 -4.05 8.01
N VAL A 307 -10.19 -4.73 9.10
CA VAL A 307 -10.18 -6.19 9.21
C VAL A 307 -10.67 -6.65 10.58
N GLY A 308 -11.32 -7.81 10.64
CA GLY A 308 -11.60 -8.51 11.89
C GLY A 308 -11.59 -10.02 11.72
N ILE A 309 -11.81 -10.74 12.82
CA ILE A 309 -11.78 -12.20 12.87
C ILE A 309 -13.23 -12.70 12.90
N TYR A 310 -13.63 -13.48 11.91
CA TYR A 310 -14.95 -14.10 11.85
C TYR A 310 -15.13 -15.08 13.00
N MET A 311 -16.28 -15.02 13.67
CA MET A 311 -16.60 -15.89 14.81
C MET A 311 -17.60 -16.99 14.45
N GLY A 312 -18.21 -16.92 13.26
CA GLY A 312 -19.38 -17.73 12.90
C GLY A 312 -20.69 -16.95 13.03
N ASN A 313 -21.77 -17.49 12.46
CA ASN A 313 -23.14 -16.98 12.57
C ASN A 313 -23.32 -15.50 12.18
N GLY A 314 -22.48 -14.99 11.29
CA GLY A 314 -22.56 -13.58 10.89
C GLY A 314 -22.05 -12.63 11.96
N TYR A 315 -21.18 -13.06 12.87
CA TYR A 315 -20.50 -12.21 13.84
C TYR A 315 -19.00 -12.21 13.63
N TYR A 316 -18.34 -11.11 14.02
CA TYR A 316 -16.89 -10.97 13.99
C TYR A 316 -16.39 -10.16 15.17
N ILE A 317 -15.14 -10.36 15.57
CA ILE A 317 -14.45 -9.59 16.60
C ILE A 317 -13.41 -8.66 15.95
N HIS A 318 -13.36 -7.41 16.38
CA HIS A 318 -12.47 -6.39 15.82
C HIS A 318 -12.10 -5.29 16.82
N ALA A 319 -11.06 -4.54 16.49
CA ALA A 319 -10.75 -3.23 17.07
C ALA A 319 -11.21 -2.16 16.07
N PRO A 320 -12.34 -1.47 16.31
CA PRO A 320 -13.05 -0.69 15.30
C PRO A 320 -12.38 0.63 14.90
N HIS A 321 -12.19 1.53 15.86
CA HIS A 321 -11.72 2.88 15.64
C HIS A 321 -11.33 3.52 16.97
N THR A 322 -10.66 4.66 16.87
CA THR A 322 -10.21 5.50 17.97
C THR A 322 -11.39 5.90 18.88
N GLY A 323 -11.21 5.82 20.21
CA GLY A 323 -12.26 6.15 21.18
C GLY A 323 -13.27 5.04 21.46
N ASP A 324 -13.03 3.86 20.90
CA ASP A 324 -13.79 2.64 21.12
C ASP A 324 -12.84 1.49 21.53
N VAL A 325 -13.39 0.30 21.75
CA VAL A 325 -12.70 -0.86 22.30
C VAL A 325 -12.84 -2.07 21.38
N VAL A 326 -11.99 -3.08 21.59
CA VAL A 326 -12.18 -4.40 21.00
C VAL A 326 -13.57 -4.93 21.39
N LYS A 327 -14.38 -5.27 20.39
CA LYS A 327 -15.77 -5.69 20.57
C LYS A 327 -16.17 -6.71 19.52
N ILE A 328 -17.32 -7.33 19.76
CA ILE A 328 -18.01 -8.17 18.78
C ILE A 328 -18.94 -7.26 17.99
N SER A 329 -19.21 -7.56 16.73
CA SER A 329 -20.22 -6.85 15.96
C SER A 329 -20.88 -7.81 14.96
N PRO A 330 -22.16 -7.58 14.62
CA PRO A 330 -22.78 -8.29 13.52
C PRO A 330 -22.10 -7.91 12.21
N LEU A 331 -22.04 -8.85 11.29
CA LEU A 331 -21.43 -8.68 9.99
C LEU A 331 -22.33 -7.77 9.14
N GLY A 332 -21.79 -6.61 8.77
CA GLY A 332 -22.42 -5.67 7.85
C GLY A 332 -21.94 -5.84 6.42
N ASP A 333 -21.79 -4.72 5.71
CA ASP A 333 -21.27 -4.67 4.34
C ASP A 333 -19.76 -4.93 4.31
N TYR A 334 -19.38 -6.20 4.13
CA TYR A 334 -17.99 -6.65 4.04
C TYR A 334 -17.53 -6.77 2.59
N THR A 335 -16.24 -6.63 2.36
CA THR A 335 -15.64 -6.72 1.02
C THR A 335 -15.34 -8.16 0.62
N ASN A 336 -14.55 -8.88 1.41
CA ASN A 336 -14.22 -10.28 1.17
C ASN A 336 -13.81 -10.97 2.48
N ILE A 337 -13.79 -12.30 2.45
CA ILE A 337 -13.34 -13.14 3.56
C ILE A 337 -12.14 -13.96 3.08
N LYS A 338 -11.06 -13.96 3.87
CA LYS A 338 -9.87 -14.79 3.62
C LYS A 338 -9.72 -15.87 4.68
N ARG A 339 -9.41 -17.08 4.24
CA ARG A 339 -8.93 -18.15 5.11
C ARG A 339 -7.41 -18.21 5.04
N ILE A 340 -6.76 -17.97 6.18
CA ILE A 340 -5.30 -17.90 6.31
C ILE A 340 -4.67 -19.29 6.43
N MET A 341 -5.44 -20.30 6.82
CA MET A 341 -4.96 -21.66 7.05
C MET A 341 -5.39 -22.62 5.93
N PRO A 342 -4.55 -23.60 5.54
CA PRO A 342 -4.92 -24.65 4.59
C PRO A 342 -6.05 -25.56 5.09
#